data_AF-A0A8T6WML9-F1
#
_entry.id   AF-A0A8T6WML9-F1
#
_cell.length_a   1.000
_cell.length_b   1.000
_cell.length_c   1.000
_cell.angle_alpha   90.00
_cell.angle_beta   90.00
_cell.angle_gamma   90.00
#
_symmetry.space_group_name_H-M   'P 1'
#
loop_
_entity.id
_entity.type
_entity.pdbx_description
1 polymer ?
#
loop_
_entity_poly.entity_id
_entity_poly.type
_entity_poly.pdbx_seq_one_letter_code
_entity_poly.pdbx_strand_id
1 'polypeptide(L)'
;MDDVEQTFKEAHRILEHGGSLVVAFLQRGVGFAKLYDKAVEEGQYPEDETPEEPYPLEMAEKAQWRSVGEVFELLHKTGFTNLTTVQTLTVEPKNANKTIELPKPGHDRGSWVVVRGIKRYLKGNCNESSRS
;
A
#
# COMPACT_ATOMS: atom_id res chain seq x y z
N MET A 1 1.86 5.93 11.65
CA MET A 1 3.22 5.36 11.59
C MET A 1 4.13 6.51 11.26
N ASP A 2 5.02 6.85 12.17
CA ASP A 2 5.58 8.21 12.18
C ASP A 2 6.71 8.37 11.16
N ASP A 3 7.43 7.28 10.83
CA ASP A 3 8.44 7.26 9.77
C ASP A 3 8.36 5.96 8.93
N VAL A 4 7.74 6.09 7.75
CA VAL A 4 7.60 4.99 6.79
C VAL A 4 8.89 4.64 6.09
N GLU A 5 9.73 5.63 5.82
CA GLU A 5 11.01 5.37 5.16
C GLU A 5 11.93 4.56 6.09
N GLN A 6 12.01 4.93 7.36
CA GLN A 6 12.82 4.21 8.34
C GLN A 6 12.29 2.78 8.55
N THR A 7 10.98 2.60 8.58
CA THR A 7 10.36 1.26 8.65
C THR A 7 10.77 0.39 7.46
N PHE A 8 10.76 0.95 6.25
CA PHE A 8 11.14 0.21 5.04
C PHE A 8 12.65 -0.07 4.99
N LYS A 9 13.50 0.85 5.45
CA LYS A 9 14.95 0.61 5.62
C LYS A 9 15.22 -0.56 6.57
N GLU A 10 14.49 -0.60 7.68
CA GLU A 10 14.64 -1.66 8.67
C GLU A 10 14.18 -3.01 8.11
N ALA A 11 13.03 -3.04 7.42
CA ALA A 11 12.57 -4.23 6.70
C ALA A 11 13.62 -4.71 5.68
N HIS A 12 14.21 -3.79 4.90
CA HIS A 12 15.27 -4.14 3.96
C HIS A 12 16.53 -4.67 4.68
N ARG A 13 16.89 -4.14 5.85
CA ARG A 13 18.05 -4.59 6.63
C ARG A 13 17.90 -6.04 7.08
N ILE A 14 16.72 -6.41 7.59
CA ILE A 14 16.46 -7.74 8.18
C ILE A 14 16.11 -8.83 7.16
N LEU A 15 15.54 -8.47 6.01
CA LEU A 15 15.18 -9.44 4.99
C LEU A 15 16.43 -10.06 4.36
N GLU A 16 16.37 -11.36 4.07
CA GLU A 16 17.39 -12.01 3.24
C GLU A 16 17.31 -11.52 1.78
N HIS A 17 18.38 -11.70 1.03
CA HIS A 17 18.34 -11.48 -0.41
C HIS A 17 17.33 -12.44 -1.07
N GLY A 18 16.52 -11.92 -1.99
CA GLY A 18 15.36 -12.63 -2.54
C GLY A 18 14.10 -12.52 -1.68
N GLY A 19 14.21 -12.07 -0.42
CA GLY A 19 13.08 -11.80 0.45
C GLY A 19 12.19 -10.66 -0.07
N SER A 20 10.92 -10.69 0.35
CA SER A 20 9.91 -9.72 -0.09
C SER A 20 9.32 -8.94 1.07
N LEU A 21 9.07 -7.65 0.85
CA LEU A 21 8.21 -6.82 1.68
C LEU A 21 6.85 -6.69 1.01
N VAL A 22 5.78 -6.88 1.78
CA VAL A 22 4.39 -6.69 1.34
C VAL A 22 3.81 -5.52 2.12
N VAL A 23 3.31 -4.51 1.40
CA VAL A 23 2.69 -3.30 1.97
C VAL A 23 1.25 -3.25 1.50
N ALA A 24 0.30 -3.29 2.45
CA ALA A 24 -1.13 -3.21 2.17
C ALA A 24 -1.70 -1.92 2.76
N PHE A 25 -2.48 -1.17 1.98
CA PHE A 25 -3.01 0.13 2.41
C PHE A 25 -4.25 0.54 1.62
N LEU A 26 -5.01 1.48 2.20
CA LEU A 26 -6.03 2.23 1.47
C LEU A 26 -5.38 3.36 0.67
N GLN A 27 -5.66 3.40 -0.63
CA GLN A 27 -5.13 4.42 -1.53
C GLN A 27 -5.79 5.77 -1.27
N ARG A 28 -4.96 6.80 -1.06
CA ARG A 28 -5.42 8.17 -0.82
C ARG A 28 -6.21 8.72 -2.01
N GLY A 29 -7.28 9.46 -1.70
CA GLY A 29 -8.04 10.25 -2.67
C GLY A 29 -9.02 9.47 -3.53
N VAL A 30 -9.19 8.16 -3.29
CA VAL A 30 -10.14 7.32 -4.03
C VAL A 30 -11.01 6.49 -3.09
N GLY A 31 -12.21 6.15 -3.56
CA GLY A 31 -13.18 5.28 -2.90
C GLY A 31 -13.27 5.45 -1.39
N PHE A 32 -12.86 4.43 -0.63
CA PHE A 32 -12.97 4.40 0.82
C PHE A 32 -12.19 5.51 1.54
N ALA A 33 -10.94 5.79 1.14
CA ALA A 33 -10.16 6.85 1.79
C ALA A 33 -10.85 8.21 1.65
N LYS A 34 -11.42 8.49 0.46
CA LYS A 34 -12.18 9.71 0.21
C LYS A 34 -13.47 9.79 1.05
N LEU A 35 -14.19 8.67 1.19
CA LEU A 35 -15.36 8.60 2.07
C LEU A 35 -14.98 8.92 3.53
N TYR A 36 -13.87 8.33 4.02
CA TYR A 36 -13.40 8.55 5.38
C TYR A 36 -12.96 9.99 5.62
N ASP A 37 -12.20 10.57 4.69
CA ASP A 37 -11.79 11.98 4.78
C ASP A 37 -13.00 12.91 4.86
N LYS A 38 -14.02 12.67 4.01
CA LYS A 38 -15.29 13.43 4.03
C LYS A 38 -16.02 13.26 5.37
N ALA A 39 -16.12 12.02 5.88
CA ALA A 39 -16.82 11.77 7.13
C ALA A 39 -16.14 12.44 8.33
N VAL A 40 -14.79 12.47 8.35
CA VAL A 40 -14.01 13.18 9.37
C VAL A 40 -14.25 14.69 9.29
N GLU A 41 -14.26 15.25 8.09
CA GLU A 41 -14.55 16.68 7.87
C GLU A 41 -15.97 17.06 8.33
N GLU A 42 -16.96 16.21 8.05
CA GLU A 42 -18.37 16.44 8.40
C GLU A 42 -18.72 16.01 9.84
N GLY A 43 -17.83 15.28 10.51
CA GLY A 43 -18.06 14.71 11.84
C GLY A 43 -19.05 13.52 11.87
N GLN A 44 -19.47 13.02 10.71
CA GLN A 44 -20.42 11.91 10.57
C GLN A 44 -20.33 11.26 9.19
N TYR A 45 -20.83 10.04 9.08
CA TYR A 45 -20.89 9.31 7.81
C TYR A 45 -22.09 9.72 6.93
N PRO A 46 -21.91 9.96 5.62
CA PRO A 46 -23.03 10.19 4.71
C PRO A 46 -23.84 8.91 4.47
N GLU A 47 -25.11 8.87 4.87
CA GLU A 47 -25.94 7.65 4.86
C GLU A 47 -25.94 6.91 3.51
N ASP A 48 -26.11 7.63 2.39
CA ASP A 48 -26.27 7.04 1.05
C ASP A 48 -24.97 6.54 0.38
N GLU A 49 -23.81 6.87 0.96
CA GLU A 49 -22.48 6.54 0.41
C GLU A 49 -21.71 5.54 1.28
N THR A 50 -22.20 5.29 2.50
CA THR A 50 -21.51 4.53 3.53
C THR A 50 -21.77 3.02 3.39
N PRO A 51 -20.73 2.16 3.49
CA PRO A 51 -20.91 0.71 3.56
C PRO A 51 -21.64 0.29 4.84
N GLU A 52 -22.06 -0.96 4.92
CA GLU A 52 -22.74 -1.49 6.12
C GLU A 52 -21.84 -1.42 7.37
N GLU A 53 -20.53 -1.63 7.19
CA GLU A 53 -19.54 -1.62 8.26
C GLU A 53 -18.36 -0.70 7.89
N PRO A 54 -18.50 0.63 8.07
CA PRO A 54 -17.40 1.57 7.85
C PRO A 54 -16.38 1.48 9.00
N TYR A 55 -15.17 1.99 8.77
CA TYR A 55 -14.22 2.19 9.86
C TYR A 55 -14.81 3.13 10.93
N PRO A 56 -14.50 2.95 12.22
CA PRO A 56 -14.87 3.93 13.24
C PRO A 56 -14.26 5.31 12.91
N LEU A 57 -15.04 6.38 13.09
CA LEU A 57 -14.62 7.74 12.73
C LEU A 57 -13.33 8.17 13.45
N GLU A 58 -13.20 7.79 14.72
CA GLU A 58 -12.00 8.01 15.54
C GLU A 58 -10.72 7.31 15.00
N MET A 59 -10.89 6.25 14.22
CA MET A 59 -9.78 5.57 13.54
C MET A 59 -9.44 6.26 12.23
N ALA A 60 -10.46 6.68 11.48
CA ALA A 60 -10.31 7.45 10.24
C ALA A 60 -9.59 8.78 10.50
N GLU A 61 -9.91 9.48 11.58
CA GLU A 61 -9.28 10.76 11.96
C GLU A 61 -7.75 10.64 12.17
N LYS A 62 -7.29 9.48 12.64
CA LYS A 62 -5.86 9.21 12.90
C LYS A 62 -5.15 8.60 11.69
N ALA A 63 -5.89 8.29 10.63
CA ALA A 63 -5.34 7.60 9.49
C ALA A 63 -4.50 8.52 8.60
N GLN A 64 -3.43 7.95 8.03
CA GLN A 64 -2.59 8.64 7.07
C GLN A 64 -2.58 7.85 5.78
N TRP A 65 -3.46 8.22 4.85
CA TRP A 65 -3.57 7.57 3.55
C TRP A 65 -2.37 7.93 2.66
N ARG A 66 -1.92 6.96 1.86
CA ARG A 66 -0.81 7.16 0.90
C ARG A 66 -1.26 6.88 -0.51
N SER A 67 -0.66 7.58 -1.46
CA SER A 67 -0.81 7.22 -2.88
C SER A 67 0.08 6.02 -3.20
N VAL A 68 -0.26 5.30 -4.27
CA VAL A 68 0.58 4.20 -4.75
C VAL A 68 1.96 4.70 -5.18
N GLY A 69 2.03 5.89 -5.80
CA GLY A 69 3.27 6.53 -6.20
C GLY A 69 4.22 6.78 -5.02
N GLU A 70 3.70 7.33 -3.91
CA GLU A 70 4.51 7.55 -2.69
C GLU A 70 5.06 6.23 -2.13
N VAL A 71 4.25 5.17 -2.12
CA VAL A 71 4.70 3.85 -1.65
C VAL A 71 5.77 3.28 -2.58
N PHE A 72 5.63 3.45 -3.90
CA PHE A 72 6.62 3.01 -4.88
C PHE A 72 7.95 3.75 -4.71
N GLU A 73 7.90 5.08 -4.57
CA GLU A 73 9.07 5.91 -4.35
C GLU A 73 9.81 5.49 -3.07
N LEU A 74 9.09 5.28 -1.97
CA LEU A 74 9.67 4.82 -0.71
C LEU A 74 10.31 3.43 -0.82
N LEU A 75 9.63 2.48 -1.48
CA LEU A 75 10.16 1.14 -1.71
C LEU A 75 11.43 1.18 -2.56
N HIS A 76 11.45 1.97 -3.64
CA HIS A 76 12.63 2.13 -4.49
C HIS A 76 13.78 2.81 -3.75
N LYS A 77 13.51 3.90 -3.02
CA LYS A 77 14.50 4.63 -2.23
C LYS A 77 15.17 3.75 -1.18
N THR A 78 14.44 2.75 -0.65
CA THR A 78 14.93 1.83 0.38
C THR A 78 15.52 0.52 -0.17
N GLY A 79 15.62 0.38 -1.49
CA GLY A 79 16.33 -0.74 -2.14
C GLY A 79 15.45 -1.88 -2.62
N PHE A 80 14.13 -1.81 -2.44
CA PHE A 80 13.20 -2.78 -3.00
C PHE A 80 12.98 -2.57 -4.49
N THR A 81 12.87 -3.68 -5.22
CA THR A 81 12.72 -3.70 -6.68
C THR A 81 11.68 -4.74 -7.11
N ASN A 82 11.45 -4.85 -8.42
CA ASN A 82 10.48 -5.79 -9.01
C ASN A 82 9.09 -5.64 -8.35
N LEU A 83 8.62 -4.39 -8.27
CA LEU A 83 7.37 -4.07 -7.62
C LEU A 83 6.20 -4.67 -8.42
N THR A 84 5.29 -5.32 -7.71
CA THR A 84 4.06 -5.88 -8.27
C THR A 84 2.89 -5.51 -7.37
N THR A 85 1.72 -5.33 -7.96
CA THR A 85 0.53 -4.88 -7.21
C THR A 85 -0.69 -5.73 -7.49
N VAL A 86 -1.51 -5.87 -6.46
CA VAL A 86 -2.89 -6.33 -6.58
C VAL A 86 -3.82 -5.36 -5.85
N GLN A 87 -5.08 -5.35 -6.25
CA GLN A 87 -6.09 -4.43 -5.76
C GLN A 87 -7.44 -5.13 -5.52
N THR A 88 -8.23 -4.59 -4.62
CA THR A 88 -9.64 -4.92 -4.39
C THR A 88 -10.40 -3.66 -3.97
N LEU A 89 -11.68 -3.78 -3.64
CA LEU A 89 -12.59 -2.65 -3.36
C LEU A 89 -12.63 -1.69 -4.56
N THR A 90 -12.88 -2.24 -5.75
CA THR A 90 -12.98 -1.50 -7.03
C THR A 90 -14.38 -0.93 -7.29
N VAL A 91 -15.34 -1.27 -6.43
CA VAL A 91 -16.70 -0.73 -6.44
C VAL A 91 -16.83 0.46 -5.48
N GLU A 92 -17.90 1.23 -5.64
CA GLU A 92 -18.26 2.29 -4.69
C GLU A 92 -18.45 1.72 -3.27
N PRO A 93 -18.03 2.43 -2.19
CA PRO A 93 -18.07 1.90 -0.82
C PRO A 93 -19.42 1.32 -0.38
N LYS A 94 -20.53 2.02 -0.62
CA LYS A 94 -21.90 1.55 -0.34
C LYS A 94 -22.26 0.18 -0.96
N ASN A 95 -21.54 -0.23 -2.00
CA ASN A 95 -21.79 -1.50 -2.70
C ASN A 95 -20.79 -2.60 -2.31
N ALA A 96 -19.77 -2.30 -1.49
CA ALA A 96 -18.68 -3.22 -1.21
C ALA A 96 -19.13 -4.50 -0.47
N ASN A 97 -20.16 -4.41 0.38
CA ASN A 97 -20.71 -5.56 1.10
C ASN A 97 -21.61 -6.46 0.22
N LYS A 98 -22.00 -6.01 -0.99
CA LYS A 98 -22.95 -6.75 -1.85
C LYS A 98 -22.34 -7.98 -2.53
N THR A 99 -21.02 -7.99 -2.72
CA THR A 99 -20.32 -9.08 -3.42
C THR A 99 -18.91 -9.25 -2.87
N ILE A 100 -18.45 -10.49 -2.79
CA ILE A 100 -17.03 -10.78 -2.51
C ILE A 100 -16.20 -10.45 -3.75
N GLU A 101 -15.24 -9.53 -3.62
CA GLU A 101 -14.28 -9.22 -4.68
C GLU A 101 -12.95 -9.95 -4.43
N LEU A 102 -12.54 -10.79 -5.39
CA LEU A 102 -11.20 -11.38 -5.41
C LEU A 102 -10.14 -10.35 -5.83
N PRO A 103 -8.93 -10.38 -5.25
CA PRO A 103 -7.84 -9.51 -5.66
C PRO A 103 -7.52 -9.65 -7.16
N LYS A 104 -7.33 -8.53 -7.84
CA LYS A 104 -6.94 -8.47 -9.26
C LYS A 104 -5.59 -7.79 -9.41
N PRO A 105 -4.80 -8.10 -10.45
CA PRO A 105 -3.59 -7.35 -10.77
C PRO A 105 -3.86 -5.84 -10.95
N GLY A 106 -2.86 -5.02 -10.62
CA GLY A 106 -2.91 -3.56 -10.79
C GLY A 106 -3.22 -2.80 -9.50
N HIS A 107 -3.45 -1.50 -9.63
CA HIS A 107 -3.67 -0.55 -8.53
C HIS A 107 -4.38 0.74 -8.99
N ASP A 108 -5.04 0.71 -10.14
CA ASP A 108 -5.60 1.86 -10.84
C ASP A 108 -7.08 2.13 -10.49
N ARG A 109 -7.76 1.17 -9.88
CA ARG A 109 -9.23 1.20 -9.68
C ARG A 109 -9.67 0.91 -8.24
N GLY A 110 -8.89 0.15 -7.49
CA GLY A 110 -9.26 -0.34 -6.17
C GLY A 110 -8.89 0.62 -5.06
N SER A 111 -9.74 0.68 -4.03
CA SER A 111 -9.44 1.45 -2.82
C SER A 111 -8.39 0.76 -1.96
N TRP A 112 -8.32 -0.58 -1.99
CA TRP A 112 -7.33 -1.36 -1.26
C TRP A 112 -6.26 -1.87 -2.21
N VAL A 113 -5.00 -1.50 -1.94
CA VAL A 113 -3.86 -1.86 -2.76
C VAL A 113 -2.83 -2.60 -1.92
N VAL A 114 -2.28 -3.66 -2.50
CA VAL A 114 -1.14 -4.39 -1.94
C VAL A 114 0.02 -4.29 -2.92
N VAL A 115 1.18 -3.85 -2.43
CA VAL A 115 2.42 -3.76 -3.17
C VAL A 115 3.41 -4.76 -2.61
N ARG A 116 4.00 -5.59 -3.46
CA ARG A 116 5.13 -6.46 -3.11
C ARG A 116 6.40 -5.93 -3.75
N GLY A 117 7.45 -5.75 -2.96
CA GLY A 117 8.81 -5.44 -3.44
C GLY A 117 9.84 -6.46 -2.97
N ILE A 118 10.85 -6.72 -3.80
CA ILE A 118 11.88 -7.75 -3.57
C ILE A 118 13.21 -7.08 -3.23
N LYS A 119 13.89 -7.56 -2.17
CA LYS A 119 15.29 -7.25 -1.88
C LYS A 119 16.18 -8.02 -2.85
N ARG A 120 16.82 -7.33 -3.79
CA ARG A 120 17.71 -7.99 -4.77
C ARG A 120 18.92 -8.63 -4.11
N TYR A 121 19.42 -9.71 -4.71
CA TYR A 121 20.77 -10.19 -4.44
C TYR A 121 21.78 -9.14 -4.90
N LEU A 122 22.68 -8.73 -4.01
CA LEU A 122 23.89 -8.07 -4.45
C LEU A 122 24.78 -9.17 -5.04
N LYS A 123 25.00 -9.17 -6.35
CA LYS A 123 26.11 -9.96 -6.92
C LYS A 123 27.38 -9.42 -6.27
N GLY A 124 28.08 -10.25 -5.50
CA GLY A 124 29.40 -9.89 -5.00
C GLY A 124 30.31 -9.53 -6.17
N ASN A 125 31.06 -8.43 -6.07
CA ASN A 125 32.09 -8.09 -7.03
C ASN A 125 33.10 -9.25 -7.12
N CYS A 126 32.98 -10.06 -8.16
CA CYS A 126 34.05 -10.97 -8.55
C CYS A 126 35.09 -10.10 -9.26
N ASN A 127 36.11 -9.64 -8.53
CA ASN A 127 37.31 -9.09 -9.13
C ASN A 127 38.03 -10.24 -9.84
N GLU A 128 37.83 -10.37 -11.15
CA GLU A 128 38.73 -11.11 -12.03
C GLU A 128 40.05 -10.34 -12.11
N SER A 129 40.94 -10.57 -11.13
CA SER A 129 42.37 -10.35 -11.32
C SER A 129 42.89 -11.51 -12.16
N SER A 130 42.68 -11.41 -13.47
CA SER A 130 43.35 -12.26 -14.45
C SER A 130 44.82 -11.85 -14.48
N ARG A 131 45.62 -12.66 -13.78
CA ARG A 131 47.04 -12.80 -14.08
C ARG A 131 47.20 -13.14 -15.57
N SER A 132 47.92 -12.29 -16.28
CA SER A 132 48.72 -12.63 -17.46
C SER A 132 49.72 -11.52 -17.70
#